data_AF-A0A225UQD2-F1
#
_entry.id   AF-A0A225UQD2-F1
#
_cell.length_a   1.000
_cell.length_b   1.000
_cell.length_c   1.000
_cell.angle_alpha   90.00
_cell.angle_beta   90.00
_cell.angle_gamma   90.00
#
_symmetry.space_group_name_H-M   'P 1'
#
loop_
_entity.id
_entity.type
_entity.pdbx_description
1 polymer ?
#
loop_
_entity_poly.entity_id
_entity_poly.type
_entity_poly.pdbx_seq_one_letter_code
_entity_poly.pdbx_strand_id
1 'polypeptide(L)'
;KELIAFDYSAEGAVFQSYLDELDETKGTCGAELQGSYVRYNGDLKHLNRSCTTQMPEFNLTVPSLHLHSFFGTSDAFNGEFNTTS
;
A
#
# COMPACT_ATOMS: atom_id res chain seq x y z
N LYS A 1 -5.52 24.08 -5.36
CA LYS A 1 -5.37 22.80 -4.64
C LYS A 1 -5.55 21.70 -5.66
N GLU A 2 -4.65 20.73 -5.68
CA GLU A 2 -4.70 19.59 -6.59
C GLU A 2 -5.01 18.33 -5.79
N LEU A 3 -5.80 17.43 -6.36
CA LEU A 3 -6.13 16.14 -5.75
C LEU A 3 -5.26 15.08 -6.41
N ILE A 4 -4.63 14.25 -5.57
CA ILE A 4 -3.92 13.05 -6.02
C ILE A 4 -4.78 11.87 -5.59
N ALA A 5 -5.16 11.06 -6.57
CA ALA A 5 -5.80 9.78 -6.32
C ALA A 5 -4.72 8.69 -6.27
N PHE A 6 -4.89 7.77 -5.34
CA PHE A 6 -4.18 6.51 -5.32
C PHE A 6 -5.17 5.47 -5.82
N ASP A 7 -4.77 4.69 -6.83
CA ASP A 7 -5.64 3.65 -7.39
C ASP A 7 -6.00 2.60 -6.33
N TYR A 8 -5.10 2.41 -5.36
CA TYR A 8 -5.32 1.53 -4.22
C TYR A 8 -4.69 2.10 -2.94
N SER A 9 -5.51 2.22 -1.90
CA SER A 9 -5.08 2.47 -0.53
C SER A 9 -6.09 1.83 0.40
N ALA A 10 -5.62 1.06 1.37
CA ALA A 10 -6.51 0.34 2.28
C ALA A 10 -7.43 1.28 3.07
N GLU A 11 -6.94 2.47 3.42
CA GLU A 11 -7.73 3.50 4.11
C GLU A 11 -7.06 4.89 3.97
N GLY A 12 -6.04 5.16 4.77
CA GLY A 12 -5.44 6.49 4.93
C GLY A 12 -4.43 6.80 3.84
N ALA A 13 -4.75 7.76 2.98
CA ALA A 13 -3.92 8.19 1.84
C ALA A 13 -2.44 8.46 2.18
N VAL A 14 -2.14 9.01 3.37
CA VAL A 14 -0.75 9.29 3.80
C VAL A 14 -0.04 8.05 4.34
N PHE A 15 -0.72 7.22 5.13
CA PHE A 15 -0.10 6.16 5.92
C PHE A 15 -0.31 4.73 5.37
N GLN A 16 -1.22 4.56 4.40
CA GLN A 16 -1.62 3.25 3.85
C GLN A 16 -1.62 3.25 2.31
N SER A 17 -0.83 4.16 1.71
CA SER A 17 -0.43 4.09 0.29
C SER A 17 0.94 3.42 0.20
N TYR A 18 1.01 2.16 0.64
CA TYR A 18 2.24 1.39 0.76
C TYR A 18 2.98 1.30 -0.59
N LEU A 19 4.29 1.48 -0.56
CA LEU A 19 5.16 1.18 -1.70
C LEU A 19 5.45 -0.33 -1.80
N ASP A 20 5.41 -1.01 -0.66
CA ASP A 20 5.44 -2.46 -0.53
C ASP A 20 4.59 -2.83 0.70
N GLU A 21 3.58 -3.68 0.53
CA GLU A 21 2.69 -4.08 1.63
C GLU A 21 3.35 -5.00 2.66
N LEU A 22 4.45 -5.65 2.29
CA LEU A 22 5.16 -6.61 3.13
C LEU A 22 6.47 -6.05 3.71
N ASP A 23 6.92 -4.90 3.21
CA ASP A 23 8.12 -4.21 3.69
C ASP A 23 7.80 -2.76 4.09
N GLU A 24 7.38 -2.58 5.34
CA GLU A 24 7.08 -1.26 5.92
C GLU A 24 8.29 -0.31 5.90
N THR A 25 9.52 -0.83 5.77
CA THR A 25 10.72 0.02 5.71
C THR A 25 10.81 0.82 4.40
N LYS A 26 10.06 0.42 3.37
CA LYS A 26 9.88 1.19 2.14
C LYS A 26 9.03 2.44 2.33
N GLY A 27 8.19 2.47 3.37
CA GLY A 27 7.30 3.60 3.64
C GLY A 27 6.12 3.66 2.65
N THR A 28 5.57 4.88 2.48
CA THR A 28 4.35 5.11 1.72
C THR A 28 4.52 6.24 0.71
N CYS A 29 3.88 6.11 -0.45
CA CYS A 29 3.88 7.16 -1.47
C CYS A 29 3.22 8.44 -0.95
N GLY A 30 2.20 8.32 -0.08
CA GLY A 30 1.57 9.46 0.57
C GLY A 30 2.52 10.26 1.45
N ALA A 31 3.41 9.60 2.21
CA ALA A 31 4.43 10.27 3.01
C ALA A 31 5.49 10.93 2.11
N GLU A 32 5.91 10.29 1.02
CA GLU A 32 6.84 10.88 0.05
C GLU A 32 6.25 12.15 -0.62
N LEU A 33 4.99 12.09 -1.03
CA LEU A 33 4.26 13.24 -1.58
C LEU A 33 4.18 14.38 -0.56
N GLN A 34 3.83 14.08 0.69
CA GLN A 34 3.78 15.09 1.74
C GLN A 34 5.17 15.70 2.02
N GLY A 35 6.20 14.87 2.09
CA GLY A 35 7.58 15.32 2.27
C GLY A 35 8.07 16.20 1.11
N SER A 36 7.73 15.84 -0.13
CA SER A 36 8.01 16.66 -1.31
C SER A 36 7.27 18.00 -1.25
N TYR A 37 5.97 17.99 -0.92
CA TYR A 37 5.19 19.21 -0.77
C TYR A 37 5.82 20.18 0.23
N VAL A 38 6.22 19.68 1.40
CA VAL A 38 6.90 20.49 2.43
C VAL A 38 8.26 21.00 1.94
N ARG A 39 9.06 20.13 1.30
CA ARG A 39 10.39 20.48 0.76
C ARG A 39 10.33 21.61 -0.25
N TYR A 40 9.25 21.69 -1.03
CA TYR A 40 9.04 22.74 -2.03
C TYR A 40 8.11 23.86 -1.56
N ASN A 41 7.99 24.10 -0.24
CA ASN A 41 7.19 25.18 0.36
C ASN A 41 5.72 25.19 -0.11
N GLY A 42 5.18 24.01 -0.38
CA GLY A 42 3.82 23.83 -0.86
C GLY A 42 3.61 24.12 -2.35
N ASP A 43 4.67 24.24 -3.15
CA ASP A 43 4.56 24.41 -4.60
C ASP A 43 4.22 23.10 -5.30
N LEU A 44 2.96 23.00 -5.72
CA LEU A 44 2.41 21.84 -6.43
C LEU A 44 3.08 21.58 -7.78
N LYS A 45 3.70 22.59 -8.41
CA LYS A 45 4.42 22.42 -9.69
C LYS A 45 5.72 21.64 -9.52
N HIS A 46 6.31 21.66 -8.33
CA HIS A 46 7.55 20.95 -7.99
C HIS A 46 7.29 19.67 -7.19
N LEU A 47 6.02 19.30 -7.02
CA LEU A 47 5.65 18.08 -6.30
C LEU A 47 6.18 16.85 -7.04
N ASN A 48 7.05 16.08 -6.38
CA ASN A 48 7.55 14.83 -6.92
C ASN A 48 6.49 13.74 -6.77
N ARG A 49 6.05 13.18 -7.90
CA ARG A 49 5.00 12.15 -7.97
C ARG A 49 5.54 10.80 -8.45
N SER A 50 6.86 10.63 -8.53
CA SER A 50 7.46 9.38 -9.02
C SER A 50 7.08 8.15 -8.18
N CYS A 51 6.62 8.33 -6.94
CA CYS A 51 6.16 7.22 -6.12
C CYS A 51 4.85 6.60 -6.63
N THR A 52 3.99 7.35 -7.33
CA THR A 52 2.69 6.82 -7.78
C THR A 52 2.86 5.75 -8.84
N THR A 53 3.95 5.78 -9.61
CA THR A 53 4.29 4.73 -10.58
C THR A 53 5.01 3.54 -9.97
N GLN A 54 5.40 3.64 -8.69
CA GLN A 54 6.05 2.56 -7.93
C GLN A 54 5.07 1.82 -7.03
N MET A 55 3.85 2.34 -6.86
CA MET A 55 2.83 1.69 -6.07
C MET A 55 2.49 0.33 -6.67
N PRO A 56 2.28 -0.69 -5.82
CA PRO A 56 1.93 -2.01 -6.28
C PRO A 56 0.58 -1.96 -7.02
N GLU A 57 0.46 -2.78 -8.06
CA GLU A 57 -0.82 -3.00 -8.71
C GLU A 57 -1.79 -3.66 -7.74
N PHE A 58 -3.09 -3.34 -7.87
CA PHE A 58 -4.12 -4.00 -7.10
C PHE A 58 -4.12 -5.51 -7.38
N ASN A 59 -3.88 -6.31 -6.34
CA ASN A 59 -3.86 -7.75 -6.43
C ASN A 59 -4.64 -8.36 -5.26
N LEU A 60 -5.58 -9.27 -5.57
CA LEU A 60 -6.34 -10.02 -4.57
C LEU A 60 -5.60 -11.26 -4.04
N THR A 61 -4.36 -11.48 -4.47
CA THR A 61 -3.52 -12.56 -3.96
C THR A 61 -3.05 -12.21 -2.55
N VAL A 62 -3.58 -12.91 -1.55
CA VAL A 62 -3.15 -12.74 -0.16
C VAL A 62 -1.75 -13.38 0.00
N PRO A 63 -0.76 -12.65 0.53
CA PRO A 63 0.56 -13.21 0.81
C PRO A 63 0.49 -14.44 1.72
N SER A 64 1.28 -15.49 1.46
CA SER A 64 1.27 -16.73 2.27
C SER A 64 1.50 -16.47 3.75
N LEU A 65 2.36 -15.50 4.10
CA LEU A 65 2.57 -15.09 5.48
C LEU A 65 1.28 -14.60 6.14
N HIS A 66 0.46 -13.82 5.43
CA HIS A 66 -0.83 -13.33 5.91
C HIS A 66 -1.87 -14.45 5.95
N LEU A 67 -1.91 -15.34 4.94
CA LEU A 67 -2.77 -16.53 4.92
C LEU A 67 -2.58 -17.38 6.18
N HIS A 68 -1.33 -17.70 6.52
CA HIS A 68 -1.05 -18.52 7.69
C HIS A 68 -1.23 -17.76 9.01
N SER A 69 -0.76 -16.50 9.10
CA SER A 69 -0.76 -15.75 10.36
C SER A 69 -2.15 -15.25 10.77
N PHE A 70 -2.98 -14.84 9.80
CA PHE A 70 -4.31 -14.28 10.09
C PHE A 70 -5.44 -15.26 9.86
N PHE A 71 -5.32 -16.14 8.86
CA PHE A 71 -6.42 -17.02 8.45
C PHE A 71 -6.17 -18.50 8.77
N GLY A 72 -4.95 -18.89 9.17
CA GLY A 72 -4.61 -20.28 9.49
C GLY A 72 -4.80 -21.25 8.32
N THR A 73 -4.77 -20.75 7.09
CA THR A 73 -5.03 -21.52 5.86
C THR A 73 -3.91 -21.31 4.86
N SER A 74 -3.80 -22.21 3.88
CA SER A 74 -2.97 -22.02 2.68
C SER A 74 -3.76 -21.42 1.50
N ASP A 75 -5.08 -21.29 1.63
CA ASP A 75 -5.96 -20.74 0.61
C ASP A 75 -7.12 -19.96 1.28
N ALA A 76 -7.20 -18.65 1.04
CA ALA A 76 -8.25 -17.79 1.60
C ALA A 76 -9.60 -17.93 0.91
N PHE A 77 -9.67 -18.57 -0.26
CA PHE A 77 -10.83 -18.53 -1.14
C PHE A 77 -11.47 -19.91 -1.39
N ASN A 78 -10.86 -21.00 -0.92
CA ASN A 78 -11.41 -22.35 -1.11
C ASN A 78 -12.63 -22.67 -0.21
N GLY A 79 -12.83 -21.93 0.88
CA GLY A 79 -13.94 -22.16 1.82
C GLY A 79 -13.89 -23.51 2.53
N GLU A 80 -12.75 -24.21 2.50
CA GLU A 80 -12.58 -25.52 3.12
C GLU A 80 -11.96 -25.37 4.52
N PHE A 81 -12.62 -25.96 5.52
CA PHE A 81 -12.09 -26.05 6.87
C PHE A 81 -11.19 -27.29 7.00
N ASN A 82 -9.87 -27.12 6.96
CA ASN A 82 -8.92 -28.23 7.13
C ASN A 82 -8.55 -28.39 8.62
N THR A 83 -9.04 -29.46 9.25
CA THR A 83 -8.82 -29.77 10.67
C THR A 83 -7.47 -30.40 10.99
N THR A 84 -6.61 -30.60 9.98
CA THR A 84 -5.34 -31.30 10.12
C THR A 84 -4.21 -30.29 10.05
N SER A 85 -3.72 -29.91 11.23
CA SER A 85 -2.61 -28.98 11.42
C SER A 85 -1.26 -29.67 11.44
#